data_AF-A0A8T0B6N3-F1
#
_entry.id   AF-A0A8T0B6N3-F1
#
_cell.length_a   1.000
_cell.length_b   1.000
_cell.length_c   1.000
_cell.angle_alpha   90.00
_cell.angle_beta   90.00
_cell.angle_gamma   90.00
#
_symmetry.space_group_name_H-M   'P 1'
#
loop_
_entity.id
_entity.type
_entity.pdbx_description
1 polymer ?
#
loop_
_entity_poly.entity_id
_entity_poly.type
_entity_poly.pdbx_seq_one_letter_code
_entity_poly.pdbx_strand_id
1 'polypeptide(L)'
;MTNVKSLKKNLTEKTLQKKVKNVFMDKLCNSEMLCKAGKVLSAYKASDLGLKSEWYWRLPRHLHAYSKQQNCTDTDEMELVPLHQFLDKIHSCAQKEYANGK
;
A
#
# COMPACT_ATOMS: atom_id res chain seq x y z
N MET A 1 -12.80 -17.83 -1.27
CA MET A 1 -12.13 -17.02 -2.32
C MET A 1 -12.75 -15.62 -2.32
N THR A 2 -12.11 -14.65 -1.69
CA THR A 2 -12.65 -13.28 -1.58
C THR A 2 -12.37 -12.53 -2.87
N ASN A 3 -13.45 -12.27 -3.60
CA ASN A 3 -13.49 -11.70 -4.94
C ASN A 3 -12.96 -10.26 -4.94
N VAL A 4 -11.97 -9.95 -5.78
CA VAL A 4 -11.33 -8.61 -5.91
C VAL A 4 -12.37 -7.50 -6.19
N LYS A 5 -13.57 -7.85 -6.67
CA LYS A 5 -14.72 -6.95 -6.82
C LYS A 5 -15.21 -6.31 -5.51
N SER A 6 -14.92 -6.87 -4.33
CA SER A 6 -15.40 -6.32 -3.05
C SER A 6 -14.61 -5.13 -2.51
N LEU A 7 -13.37 -4.88 -2.97
CA LEU A 7 -12.60 -3.71 -2.51
C LEU A 7 -13.16 -2.40 -3.09
N LYS A 8 -13.54 -2.40 -4.38
CA LYS A 8 -14.12 -1.22 -5.06
C LYS A 8 -15.43 -0.74 -4.43
N LYS A 9 -16.21 -1.64 -3.85
CA LYS A 9 -17.55 -1.31 -3.29
C LYS A 9 -17.50 -0.54 -1.97
N ASN A 10 -16.35 -0.48 -1.30
CA ASN A 10 -16.15 0.21 -0.01
C ASN A 10 -15.31 1.49 -0.13
N LEU A 11 -14.85 1.84 -1.32
CA LEU A 11 -14.04 3.04 -1.57
C LEU A 11 -14.96 4.20 -1.95
N THR A 12 -14.80 5.34 -1.28
CA THR A 12 -15.57 6.55 -1.63
C THR A 12 -15.05 7.15 -2.95
N GLU A 13 -15.87 7.96 -3.63
CA GLU A 13 -15.46 8.69 -4.85
C GLU A 13 -14.21 9.55 -4.62
N LYS A 14 -14.08 10.15 -3.43
CA LYS A 14 -12.88 10.85 -2.97
C LYS A 14 -11.64 9.96 -2.97
N THR A 15 -11.79 8.67 -2.64
CA THR A 15 -10.69 7.71 -2.62
C THR A 15 -10.23 7.33 -4.03
N LEU A 16 -11.15 7.26 -4.99
CA LEU A 16 -10.84 6.92 -6.38
C LEU A 16 -9.98 8.00 -7.08
N GLN A 17 -10.11 9.26 -6.68
CA GLN A 17 -9.36 10.38 -7.24
C GLN A 17 -8.03 10.68 -6.53
N LYS A 18 -7.79 10.08 -5.35
CA LYS A 18 -6.54 10.29 -4.60
C LYS A 18 -5.37 9.65 -5.31
N LYS A 19 -4.27 10.39 -5.41
CA LYS A 19 -2.98 9.88 -5.89
C LYS A 19 -1.95 9.91 -4.77
N VAL A 20 -1.07 8.92 -4.79
CA VAL A 20 0.02 8.74 -3.82
C VAL A 20 1.34 8.52 -4.57
N LYS A 21 2.46 8.78 -3.91
CA LYS A 21 3.79 8.51 -4.46
C LYS A 21 3.91 7.04 -4.84
N ASN A 22 4.25 6.76 -6.09
CA ASN A 22 4.51 5.43 -6.59
C ASN A 22 5.87 4.97 -6.07
N VAL A 23 5.89 3.85 -5.34
CA VAL A 23 7.13 3.23 -4.85
C VAL A 23 7.42 1.92 -5.60
N PHE A 24 6.61 1.54 -6.59
CA PHE A 24 6.70 0.25 -7.28
C PHE A 24 7.18 0.40 -8.74
N MET A 25 8.12 1.32 -9.00
CA MET A 25 8.55 1.72 -10.35
C MET A 25 9.01 0.54 -11.22
N ASP A 26 9.82 -0.36 -10.66
CA ASP A 26 10.38 -1.50 -11.41
C ASP A 26 9.55 -2.78 -11.30
N LYS A 27 8.29 -2.67 -10.85
CA LYS A 27 7.44 -3.83 -10.47
C LYS A 27 8.05 -4.73 -9.39
N LEU A 28 9.15 -4.31 -8.77
CA LEU A 28 9.79 -5.02 -7.67
C LEU A 28 8.83 -5.11 -6.49
N CYS A 29 8.63 -6.34 -6.01
CA CYS A 29 7.86 -6.64 -4.82
C CYS A 29 8.84 -7.23 -3.80
N ASN A 30 9.67 -6.39 -3.20
CA ASN A 30 10.60 -6.80 -2.15
C ASN A 30 10.24 -6.11 -0.83
N SER A 31 10.91 -6.53 0.23
CA SER A 31 10.72 -6.03 1.58
C SER A 31 10.92 -4.50 1.68
N GLU A 32 11.86 -3.94 0.91
CA GLU A 32 12.12 -2.49 0.87
C GLU A 32 10.94 -1.71 0.27
N MET A 33 10.37 -2.17 -0.84
CA MET A 33 9.21 -1.52 -1.46
C MET A 33 7.98 -1.56 -0.55
N LEU A 34 7.79 -2.65 0.20
CA LEU A 34 6.72 -2.74 1.21
C LEU A 34 6.96 -1.76 2.37
N CYS A 35 8.20 -1.59 2.83
CA CYS A 35 8.53 -0.57 3.83
C CYS A 35 8.21 0.84 3.31
N LYS A 36 8.67 1.17 2.09
CA LYS A 36 8.40 2.46 1.44
C LYS A 36 6.90 2.71 1.30
N ALA A 37 6.13 1.68 0.95
CA ALA A 37 4.68 1.78 0.88
C ALA A 37 4.03 2.09 2.24
N GLY A 38 4.55 1.49 3.33
CA GLY A 38 4.16 1.81 4.70
C GLY A 38 4.42 3.27 5.06
N LYS A 39 5.60 3.80 4.71
CA LYS A 39 5.93 5.23 4.87
C LYS A 39 4.95 6.13 4.11
N VAL A 40 4.68 5.83 2.84
CA VAL A 40 3.74 6.61 2.01
C VAL A 40 2.36 6.63 2.65
N LEU A 41 1.83 5.49 3.07
CA LEU A 41 0.50 5.42 3.70
C LEU A 41 0.47 6.12 5.07
N SER A 42 1.57 6.13 5.82
CA SER A 42 1.67 6.83 7.12
C SER A 42 1.55 8.35 6.99
N ALA A 43 1.84 8.91 5.80
CA ALA A 43 1.71 10.33 5.54
C ALA A 43 0.25 10.80 5.33
N TYR A 44 -0.71 9.88 5.23
CA TYR A 44 -2.13 10.20 5.04
C TYR A 44 -2.96 9.76 6.24
N LYS A 45 -3.93 10.57 6.66
CA LYS A 45 -4.92 10.11 7.64
C LYS A 45 -5.87 9.13 6.96
N ALA A 46 -6.35 8.11 7.68
CA ALA A 46 -7.30 7.15 7.10
C ALA A 46 -8.59 7.81 6.57
N SER A 47 -9.03 8.89 7.23
CA SER A 47 -10.11 9.78 6.78
C SER A 47 -9.81 10.41 5.42
N ASP A 48 -8.56 10.80 5.18
CA ASP A 48 -8.11 11.39 3.92
C ASP A 48 -8.16 10.35 2.81
N LEU A 49 -7.96 9.08 3.14
CA LEU A 49 -8.08 7.98 2.20
C LEU A 49 -9.54 7.54 2.02
N GLY A 50 -10.52 8.11 2.75
CA GLY A 50 -11.92 7.70 2.67
C GLY A 50 -12.16 6.25 3.07
N LEU A 51 -11.27 5.69 3.91
CA LEU A 51 -11.29 4.29 4.32
C LEU A 51 -12.02 4.18 5.66
N LYS A 52 -13.12 3.42 5.68
CA LYS A 52 -14.02 3.30 6.84
C LYS A 52 -13.61 2.24 7.87
N SER A 53 -12.64 1.35 7.56
CA SER A 53 -12.33 0.20 8.42
C SER A 53 -11.08 0.41 9.29
N GLU A 54 -11.15 -0.06 10.54
CA GLU A 54 -10.03 -0.07 11.50
C GLU A 54 -8.76 -0.75 10.96
N TRP A 55 -8.92 -1.70 10.03
CA TRP A 55 -7.83 -2.44 9.42
C TRP A 55 -6.82 -1.55 8.69
N TYR A 56 -7.27 -0.47 8.04
CA TYR A 56 -6.36 0.40 7.30
C TYR A 56 -5.44 1.22 8.20
N TRP A 57 -5.84 1.49 9.45
CA TRP A 57 -4.99 2.16 10.44
C TRP A 57 -3.79 1.32 10.84
N ARG A 58 -3.88 -0.01 10.66
CA ARG A 58 -2.81 -0.94 10.97
C ARG A 58 -1.96 -1.28 9.76
N LEU A 59 -2.44 -1.04 8.54
CA LEU A 59 -1.74 -1.41 7.31
C LEU A 59 -0.31 -0.84 7.24
N PRO A 60 -0.04 0.45 7.52
CA PRO A 60 1.32 0.95 7.52
C PRO A 60 2.23 0.21 8.52
N ARG A 61 1.73 -0.01 9.75
CA ARG A 61 2.46 -0.76 10.78
C ARG A 61 2.71 -2.21 10.37
N HIS A 62 1.74 -2.86 9.73
CA HIS A 62 1.91 -4.23 9.22
C HIS A 62 2.95 -4.28 8.10
N LEU A 63 2.99 -3.30 7.20
CA LEU A 63 3.99 -3.24 6.15
C LEU A 63 5.41 -3.06 6.69
N HIS A 64 5.58 -2.21 7.71
CA HIS A 64 6.86 -2.07 8.41
C HIS A 64 7.26 -3.32 9.18
N ALA A 65 6.33 -3.98 9.87
CA ALA A 65 6.62 -5.23 10.56
C ALA A 65 6.98 -6.35 9.58
N TYR A 66 6.28 -6.40 8.44
CA TYR A 66 6.49 -7.40 7.41
C TYR A 66 7.81 -7.21 6.65
N SER A 67 8.20 -5.96 6.36
CA SER A 67 9.46 -5.67 5.68
C SER A 67 10.69 -6.06 6.49
N LYS A 68 10.54 -6.24 7.82
CA LYS A 68 11.64 -6.40 8.79
C LYS A 68 12.69 -5.27 8.71
N GLN A 69 12.34 -4.14 8.08
CA GLN A 69 13.19 -2.97 7.94
C GLN A 69 12.72 -1.87 8.87
N GLN A 70 13.61 -1.43 9.76
CA GLN A 70 13.35 -0.32 10.66
C GLN A 70 13.39 1.02 9.91
N ASN A 71 14.25 1.12 8.89
CA ASN A 71 14.40 2.28 8.02
C ASN A 71 14.38 1.84 6.56
N CYS A 72 13.56 2.49 5.75
CA CYS A 72 13.62 2.43 4.29
C CYS A 72 14.02 3.78 3.73
N THR A 73 14.78 3.76 2.63
CA THR A 73 15.18 4.95 1.89
C THR A 73 13.94 5.70 1.40
N ASP A 74 14.04 7.02 1.31
CA ASP A 74 12.97 7.80 0.70
C ASP A 74 12.98 7.59 -0.82
N THR A 75 11.84 7.83 -1.44
CA THR A 75 11.71 7.74 -2.90
C THR A 75 11.86 9.15 -3.44
N ASP A 76 12.95 9.38 -4.18
CA ASP A 76 13.24 10.67 -4.81
C ASP A 76 12.34 10.94 -6.02
N GLU A 77 11.79 9.88 -6.62
CA GLU A 77 10.90 9.99 -7.78
C GLU A 77 9.47 10.39 -7.40
N MET A 78 8.92 11.34 -8.16
CA MET A 78 7.62 11.97 -7.97
C MET A 78 6.51 11.43 -8.88
N GLU A 79 6.59 10.18 -9.36
CA GLU A 79 5.43 9.62 -10.06
C GLU A 79 4.29 9.37 -9.05
N LEU A 80 3.08 9.79 -9.42
CA LEU A 80 1.88 9.66 -8.61
C LEU A 80 0.92 8.64 -9.23
N VAL A 81 0.53 7.63 -8.47
CA VAL A 81 -0.43 6.60 -8.89
C VAL A 81 -1.74 6.72 -8.13
N PRO A 82 -2.89 6.33 -8.72
CA PRO A 82 -4.15 6.26 -8.00
C PRO A 82 -4.02 5.34 -6.78
N LEU A 83 -4.53 5.81 -5.63
CA LEU A 83 -4.44 5.10 -4.36
C LEU A 83 -5.00 3.67 -4.41
N HIS A 84 -6.09 3.45 -5.15
CA HIS A 84 -6.63 2.10 -5.29
C HIS A 84 -5.65 1.15 -6.00
N GLN A 85 -4.98 1.61 -7.06
CA GLN A 85 -3.96 0.82 -7.76
C GLN A 85 -2.75 0.55 -6.87
N PHE A 86 -2.39 1.54 -6.04
CA PHE A 86 -1.32 1.41 -5.05
C PHE A 86 -1.63 0.33 -4.00
N LEU A 87 -2.85 0.34 -3.45
CA LEU A 87 -3.31 -0.67 -2.48
C LEU A 87 -3.39 -2.06 -3.10
N ASP A 88 -3.89 -2.18 -4.33
CA ASP A 88 -3.93 -3.44 -5.08
C ASP A 88 -2.50 -4.00 -5.28
N LYS A 89 -1.54 -3.12 -5.57
CA LYS A 89 -0.14 -3.50 -5.75
C LYS A 89 0.50 -3.97 -4.44
N ILE A 90 0.25 -3.28 -3.33
CA ILE A 90 0.69 -3.72 -1.99
C ILE A 90 0.19 -5.12 -1.70
N HIS A 91 -1.11 -5.38 -1.91
CA HIS A 91 -1.71 -6.68 -1.65
C HIS A 91 -1.07 -7.77 -2.52
N SER A 92 -0.89 -7.52 -3.81
CA SER A 92 -0.21 -8.47 -4.72
C SER A 92 1.25 -8.73 -4.30
N CYS A 93 1.98 -7.70 -3.89
CA CYS A 93 3.38 -7.84 -3.45
C CYS A 93 3.47 -8.62 -2.13
N ALA A 94 2.63 -8.32 -1.14
CA ALA A 94 2.58 -9.04 0.12
C ALA A 94 2.24 -10.52 -0.07
N GLN A 95 1.33 -10.84 -1.00
CA GLN A 95 1.01 -12.24 -1.36
C GLN A 95 2.22 -12.95 -1.99
N LYS A 96 2.96 -12.30 -2.88
CA LYS A 96 4.14 -12.88 -3.53
C LYS A 96 5.27 -13.14 -2.53
N GLU A 97 5.58 -12.16 -1.69
CA GLU A 97 6.60 -12.31 -0.65
C GLU A 97 6.23 -13.42 0.34
N TYR A 98 4.95 -13.55 0.71
CA TYR A 98 4.49 -14.63 1.59
C TYR A 98 4.61 -16.02 0.93
N ALA A 99 4.35 -16.11 -0.38
CA ALA A 99 4.48 -17.35 -1.12
C ALA A 99 5.95 -17.76 -1.35
N ASN A 100 6.85 -16.78 -1.54
CA ASN A 100 8.28 -17.00 -1.78
C ASN A 100 9.11 -17.18 -0.49
N GLY A 101 8.58 -16.79 0.68
CA GLY A 101 9.23 -16.94 1.98
C GLY A 101 9.08 -18.32 2.63
N LYS A 102 8.78 -19.37 1.84
CA LYS A 102 8.73 -20.78 2.28
C LYS A 102 9.88 -21.58 1.69
#